data_AF-A0A0A6CV23-F1
#
_entry.id   AF-A0A0A6CV23-F1
#
_cell.length_a   1.000
_cell.length_b   1.000
_cell.length_c   1.000
_cell.angle_alpha   90.00
_cell.angle_beta   90.00
_cell.angle_gamma   90.00
#
_symmetry.space_group_name_H-M   'P 1'
#
loop_
_entity.id
_entity.type
_entity.pdbx_description
1 polymer ?
#
loop_
_entity_poly.entity_id
_entity_poly.type
_entity_poly.pdbx_seq_one_letter_code
_entity_poly.pdbx_strand_id
1 'polypeptide(L)'
;MSSRLIQNRAEAHSDNGANAAASQGRASDYRSLPAIRDDDASVAAPRWDAPVIGHPNRSRYALGGVVAAAGMDGDHVLGFAGLLAAPFADVCRWLADAQDGSEERYAWRVARYAIERHQAACDEIGRRMVVARQDMKPRGRASDGPDAVKYALGMPLYGYGLRYTHASALAGVGTLGMSVMLERLASVAGRRRTLGGRLLLALEPGFAELDRRGRRSAFNRGAVAYADRCETFATREAASEDRSWREAPVTHPQRWTMFDTAVALGIALPTCRTCGEAADWLEANGAILKYRQGGK
;
A
#
# COMPACT_ATOMS: atom_id res chain seq x y z
N MET A 1 -19.80 58.12 -5.27
CA MET A 1 -20.04 56.68 -5.05
C MET A 1 -19.04 55.75 -5.78
N SER A 2 -17.81 56.19 -6.11
CA SER A 2 -16.81 55.38 -6.84
C SER A 2 -15.48 55.16 -6.09
N SER A 3 -15.50 55.18 -4.76
CA SER A 3 -14.26 55.01 -3.95
C SER A 3 -14.26 53.73 -3.09
N ARG A 4 -15.42 53.07 -2.90
CA ARG A 4 -15.53 51.82 -2.11
C ARG A 4 -15.27 50.53 -2.90
N LEU A 5 -15.19 50.59 -4.23
CA LEU A 5 -14.99 49.39 -5.09
C LEU A 5 -13.52 49.05 -5.35
N ILE A 6 -12.59 49.97 -5.07
CA ILE A 6 -11.14 49.74 -5.25
C ILE A 6 -10.51 49.19 -3.96
N GLN A 7 -11.06 49.50 -2.79
CA GLN A 7 -10.57 48.99 -1.50
C GLN A 7 -10.86 47.49 -1.29
N ASN A 8 -12.02 46.99 -1.72
CA ASN A 8 -12.37 45.56 -1.59
C ASN A 8 -11.54 44.63 -2.50
N ARG A 9 -10.85 45.15 -3.52
CA ARG A 9 -10.01 44.33 -4.42
C ARG A 9 -8.57 44.18 -3.91
N ALA A 10 -8.12 45.08 -3.04
CA ALA A 10 -6.80 44.99 -2.42
C ALA A 10 -6.77 44.01 -1.23
N GLU A 11 -7.88 43.88 -0.49
CA GLU A 11 -7.98 42.93 0.64
C GLU A 11 -8.03 41.47 0.17
N ALA A 12 -8.69 41.17 -0.96
CA ALA A 12 -8.76 39.81 -1.53
C ALA A 12 -7.44 39.30 -2.12
N HIS A 13 -6.46 40.16 -2.40
CA HIS A 13 -5.12 39.76 -2.83
C HIS A 13 -4.10 39.63 -1.68
N SER A 14 -4.40 40.22 -0.52
CA SER A 14 -3.58 40.07 0.69
C SER A 14 -3.78 38.70 1.37
N ASP A 15 -5.01 38.16 1.37
CA ASP A 15 -5.34 36.86 1.98
C ASP A 15 -4.83 35.64 1.20
N ASN A 16 -4.62 35.76 -0.11
CA ASN A 16 -4.06 34.67 -0.92
C ASN A 16 -2.55 34.48 -0.68
N GLY A 17 -1.81 35.55 -0.39
CA GLY A 17 -0.38 35.48 -0.08
C GLY A 17 -0.09 34.81 1.26
N ALA A 18 -0.93 35.08 2.28
CA ALA A 18 -0.81 34.45 3.60
C ALA A 18 -1.17 32.95 3.56
N ASN A 19 -2.19 32.56 2.79
CA ASN A 19 -2.56 31.17 2.61
C ASN A 19 -1.52 30.36 1.80
N ALA A 20 -0.91 30.97 0.77
CA ALA A 20 0.16 30.33 -0.02
C ALA A 20 1.45 30.11 0.81
N ALA A 21 1.85 31.09 1.63
CA ALA A 21 2.99 30.96 2.53
C ALA A 21 2.75 29.91 3.63
N ALA A 22 1.52 29.86 4.18
CA ALA A 22 1.15 28.87 5.18
C ALA A 22 1.04 27.44 4.60
N SER A 23 0.66 27.26 3.35
CA SER A 23 0.62 25.95 2.68
C SER A 23 2.01 25.46 2.25
N GLN A 24 2.92 26.37 1.86
CA GLN A 24 4.33 26.04 1.59
C GLN A 24 5.11 25.65 2.87
N GLY A 25 4.88 26.35 3.99
CA GLY A 25 5.42 25.93 5.30
C GLY A 25 4.89 24.56 5.75
N ARG A 26 3.63 24.24 5.44
CA ARG A 26 2.95 22.98 5.80
C ARG A 26 3.42 21.75 5.02
N ALA A 27 3.88 21.89 3.78
CA ALA A 27 4.50 20.79 3.02
C ALA A 27 5.90 20.41 3.56
N SER A 28 6.60 21.36 4.18
CA SER A 28 7.93 21.17 4.77
C SER A 28 7.94 20.20 5.96
N ASP A 29 6.89 20.21 6.79
CA ASP A 29 6.75 19.33 7.96
C ASP A 29 6.60 17.85 7.62
N TYR A 30 6.17 17.51 6.39
CA TYR A 30 6.07 16.12 5.93
C TYR A 30 7.37 15.59 5.30
N ARG A 31 8.33 16.46 4.94
CA ARG A 31 9.63 16.04 4.38
C ARG A 31 10.58 15.45 5.42
N SER A 32 10.31 15.69 6.69
CA SER A 32 11.16 15.32 7.82
C SER A 32 10.56 14.21 8.69
N LEU A 33 9.68 13.37 8.12
CA LEU A 33 9.22 12.17 8.82
C LEU A 33 10.42 11.24 9.07
N PRO A 34 10.82 11.02 10.34
CA PRO A 34 11.94 10.15 10.62
C PRO A 34 11.60 8.74 10.15
N ALA A 35 12.53 8.11 9.42
CA ALA A 35 12.42 6.69 9.16
C ALA A 35 12.37 5.95 10.51
N ILE A 36 11.36 5.09 10.69
CA ILE A 36 11.24 4.30 11.92
C ILE A 36 12.53 3.47 12.09
N ARG A 37 13.17 3.60 13.26
CA ARG A 37 14.40 2.89 13.63
C ARG A 37 14.13 1.40 13.90
N ASP A 38 15.19 0.60 13.97
CA ASP A 38 15.05 -0.86 14.10
C ASP A 38 14.33 -1.32 15.38
N ASP A 39 14.35 -0.51 16.43
CA ASP A 39 13.89 -0.86 17.79
C ASP A 39 12.44 -0.46 18.11
N ASP A 40 11.74 0.23 17.22
CA ASP A 40 10.36 0.67 17.46
C ASP A 40 9.37 -0.49 17.28
N ALA A 41 9.09 -1.20 18.38
CA ALA A 41 8.13 -2.31 18.43
C ALA A 41 6.66 -1.87 18.28
N SER A 42 6.37 -0.57 18.28
CA SER A 42 5.01 -0.01 18.34
C SER A 42 4.38 0.31 16.98
N VAL A 43 5.01 -0.05 15.85
CA VAL A 43 4.47 0.25 14.52
C VAL A 43 3.13 -0.46 14.32
N ALA A 44 2.05 0.32 14.28
CA ALA A 44 0.72 -0.16 13.97
C ALA A 44 0.76 -0.98 12.66
N ALA A 45 0.02 -2.09 12.63
CA ALA A 45 -0.02 -2.93 11.45
C ALA A 45 -0.43 -2.09 10.22
N PRO A 46 0.26 -2.20 9.08
CA PRO A 46 -0.26 -1.70 7.83
C PRO A 46 -1.58 -2.42 7.58
N ARG A 47 -2.68 -1.66 7.59
CA ARG A 47 -4.00 -2.17 7.26
C ARG A 47 -4.08 -2.32 5.73
N TRP A 48 -3.44 -3.36 5.19
CA TRP A 48 -3.56 -3.76 3.78
C TRP A 48 -5.01 -4.09 3.39
N ASP A 49 -5.84 -4.30 4.40
CA ASP A 49 -7.25 -4.68 4.39
C ASP A 49 -8.19 -3.58 4.91
N ALA A 50 -7.73 -2.33 5.05
CA ALA A 50 -8.49 -1.25 5.68
C ALA A 50 -9.95 -1.07 5.19
N PRO A 51 -10.31 -1.27 3.89
CA PRO A 51 -11.71 -1.18 3.47
C PRO A 51 -12.51 -2.50 3.61
N VAL A 52 -11.89 -3.60 4.05
CA VAL A 52 -12.49 -4.96 4.01
C VAL A 52 -12.41 -5.70 5.35
N ILE A 53 -12.28 -4.99 6.47
CA ILE A 53 -12.37 -5.58 7.82
C ILE A 53 -13.75 -6.23 7.98
N GLY A 54 -13.76 -7.52 8.37
CA GLY A 54 -14.99 -8.33 8.45
C GLY A 54 -15.44 -8.98 7.14
N HIS A 55 -14.80 -8.66 6.00
CA HIS A 55 -15.15 -9.25 4.72
C HIS A 55 -14.66 -10.72 4.62
N PRO A 56 -15.47 -11.66 4.09
CA PRO A 56 -15.09 -13.08 3.99
C PRO A 56 -13.81 -13.31 3.15
N ASN A 57 -13.49 -12.37 2.26
CA ASN A 57 -12.32 -12.42 1.39
C ASN A 57 -11.11 -11.62 1.89
N ARG A 58 -11.11 -11.17 3.15
CA ARG A 58 -10.03 -10.35 3.76
C ARG A 58 -8.62 -10.83 3.43
N SER A 59 -8.38 -12.15 3.50
CA SER A 59 -7.05 -12.72 3.20
C SER A 59 -6.57 -12.42 1.79
N ARG A 60 -7.47 -12.44 0.79
CA ARG A 60 -7.12 -12.19 -0.61
C ARG A 60 -6.70 -10.73 -0.79
N TYR A 61 -7.50 -9.80 -0.28
CA TYR A 61 -7.17 -8.37 -0.34
C TYR A 61 -5.88 -8.03 0.39
N ALA A 62 -5.67 -8.56 1.60
CA ALA A 62 -4.47 -8.29 2.39
C ALA A 62 -3.20 -8.80 1.68
N LEU A 63 -3.22 -10.04 1.19
CA LEU A 63 -2.08 -10.66 0.51
C LEU A 63 -1.78 -9.98 -0.84
N GLY A 64 -2.82 -9.71 -1.64
CA GLY A 64 -2.65 -9.00 -2.90
C GLY A 64 -2.24 -7.54 -2.71
N GLY A 65 -2.63 -6.91 -1.61
CA GLY A 65 -2.16 -5.58 -1.24
C GLY A 65 -0.64 -5.49 -1.08
N VAL A 66 0.01 -6.55 -0.59
CA VAL A 66 1.48 -6.61 -0.43
C VAL A 66 2.18 -6.54 -1.79
N VAL A 67 1.72 -7.34 -2.76
CA VAL A 67 2.33 -7.40 -4.08
C VAL A 67 1.89 -6.25 -4.98
N ALA A 68 0.67 -5.73 -4.81
CA ALA A 68 0.24 -4.49 -5.44
C ALA A 68 1.09 -3.29 -4.97
N ALA A 69 1.48 -3.26 -3.68
CA ALA A 69 2.42 -2.27 -3.17
C ALA A 69 3.85 -2.44 -3.72
N ALA A 70 4.17 -3.58 -4.34
CA ALA A 70 5.38 -3.79 -5.13
C ALA A 70 5.22 -3.34 -6.59
N GLY A 71 4.08 -2.72 -6.95
CA GLY A 71 3.82 -2.22 -8.29
C GLY A 71 3.29 -3.26 -9.27
N MET A 72 2.80 -4.41 -8.79
CA MET A 72 2.03 -5.35 -9.61
C MET A 72 0.58 -4.86 -9.76
N ASP A 73 0.02 -5.02 -10.94
CA ASP A 73 -1.35 -4.61 -11.28
C ASP A 73 -2.15 -5.75 -11.94
N GLY A 74 -3.22 -5.40 -12.67
CA GLY A 74 -4.08 -6.37 -13.36
C GLY A 74 -3.34 -7.23 -14.39
N ASP A 75 -2.35 -6.65 -15.10
CA ASP A 75 -1.61 -7.32 -16.17
C ASP A 75 -0.68 -8.39 -15.59
N HIS A 76 -0.30 -8.25 -14.32
CA HIS A 76 0.59 -9.15 -13.62
C HIS A 76 -0.12 -10.35 -12.99
N VAL A 77 -1.46 -10.37 -12.92
CA VAL A 77 -2.21 -11.40 -12.18
C VAL A 77 -1.89 -12.80 -12.66
N LEU A 78 -1.90 -13.02 -13.97
CA LEU A 78 -1.68 -14.34 -14.56
C LEU A 78 -0.21 -14.77 -14.41
N GLY A 79 0.72 -13.88 -14.74
CA GLY A 79 2.15 -14.12 -14.59
C GLY A 79 2.56 -14.36 -13.14
N PHE A 80 1.98 -13.65 -12.17
CA PHE A 80 2.23 -13.87 -10.75
C PHE A 80 1.74 -15.24 -10.27
N ALA A 81 0.56 -15.68 -10.72
CA ALA A 81 0.11 -17.04 -10.47
C ALA A 81 1.10 -18.06 -11.05
N GLY A 82 1.59 -17.81 -12.26
CA GLY A 82 2.64 -18.59 -12.91
C GLY A 82 3.93 -18.68 -12.11
N LEU A 83 4.45 -17.54 -11.65
CA LEU A 83 5.66 -17.45 -10.84
C LEU A 83 5.55 -18.31 -9.56
N LEU A 84 4.39 -18.29 -8.89
CA LEU A 84 4.16 -19.10 -7.69
C LEU A 84 4.03 -20.61 -7.99
N ALA A 85 3.50 -20.97 -9.17
CA ALA A 85 3.35 -22.36 -9.59
C ALA A 85 4.58 -22.94 -10.28
N ALA A 86 5.51 -22.11 -10.74
CA ALA A 86 6.72 -22.56 -11.41
C ALA A 86 7.65 -23.35 -10.46
N PRO A 87 8.42 -24.31 -10.98
CA PRO A 87 9.45 -25.01 -10.22
C PRO A 87 10.44 -24.01 -9.60
N PHE A 88 10.81 -24.24 -8.35
CA PHE A 88 11.61 -23.29 -7.58
C PHE A 88 12.96 -22.98 -8.23
N ALA A 89 13.60 -23.98 -8.88
CA ALA A 89 14.84 -23.77 -9.62
C ALA A 89 14.68 -22.79 -10.79
N ASP A 90 13.56 -22.86 -11.53
CA ASP A 90 13.26 -21.93 -12.62
C ASP A 90 13.02 -20.52 -12.08
N VAL A 91 12.27 -20.41 -10.98
CA VAL A 91 12.03 -19.13 -10.31
C VAL A 91 13.34 -18.50 -9.82
N CYS A 92 14.25 -19.26 -9.20
CA CYS A 92 15.56 -18.75 -8.80
C CYS A 92 16.31 -18.15 -9.98
N ARG A 93 16.30 -18.84 -11.14
CA ARG A 93 16.95 -18.35 -12.37
C ARG A 93 16.30 -17.07 -12.88
N TRP A 94 14.96 -17.00 -12.92
CA TRP A 94 14.23 -15.82 -13.37
C TRP A 94 14.44 -14.61 -12.47
N LEU A 95 14.48 -14.83 -11.16
CA LEU A 95 14.72 -13.77 -10.18
C LEU A 95 16.17 -13.28 -10.24
N ALA A 96 17.14 -14.16 -10.46
CA ALA A 96 18.54 -13.77 -10.69
C ALA A 96 18.68 -12.93 -11.97
N ASP A 97 18.12 -13.39 -13.09
CA ASP A 97 18.14 -12.66 -14.37
C ASP A 97 17.48 -11.27 -14.27
N ALA A 98 16.40 -11.16 -13.48
CA ALA A 98 15.75 -9.88 -13.20
C ALA A 98 16.56 -8.98 -12.24
N GLN A 99 17.30 -9.56 -11.28
CA GLN A 99 18.13 -8.81 -10.34
C GLN A 99 19.38 -8.24 -11.01
N ASP A 100 20.01 -8.99 -11.91
CA ASP A 100 21.26 -8.57 -12.59
C ASP A 100 21.08 -7.26 -13.40
N GLY A 101 19.86 -6.96 -13.81
CA GLY A 101 19.50 -5.71 -14.50
C GLY A 101 18.89 -4.62 -13.61
N SER A 102 18.89 -4.77 -12.28
CA SER A 102 18.12 -3.90 -11.37
C SER A 102 18.88 -3.52 -10.10
N GLU A 103 18.83 -2.24 -9.74
CA GLU A 103 19.27 -1.75 -8.42
C GLU A 103 18.24 -1.99 -7.31
N GLU A 104 17.10 -2.58 -7.64
CA GLU A 104 16.00 -2.78 -6.71
C GLU A 104 16.37 -3.78 -5.62
N ARG A 105 16.08 -3.40 -4.37
CA ARG A 105 16.41 -4.18 -3.18
C ARG A 105 15.19 -4.89 -2.60
N TYR A 106 13.99 -4.42 -2.91
CA TYR A 106 12.76 -5.06 -2.44
C TYR A 106 12.40 -6.24 -3.35
N ALA A 107 12.53 -7.46 -2.82
CA ALA A 107 12.48 -8.67 -3.62
C ALA A 107 11.14 -8.87 -4.38
N TRP A 108 10.02 -8.34 -3.86
CA TRP A 108 8.74 -8.40 -4.57
C TRP A 108 8.67 -7.51 -5.81
N ARG A 109 9.46 -6.43 -5.88
CA ARG A 109 9.58 -5.63 -7.12
C ARG A 109 10.47 -6.34 -8.14
N VAL A 110 11.52 -7.01 -7.69
CA VAL A 110 12.34 -7.88 -8.56
C VAL A 110 11.50 -9.04 -9.10
N ALA A 111 10.60 -9.60 -8.30
CA ALA A 111 9.63 -10.60 -8.75
C ALA A 111 8.69 -10.07 -9.84
N ARG A 112 8.30 -8.79 -9.79
CA ARG A 112 7.56 -8.13 -10.87
C ARG A 112 8.39 -8.10 -12.15
N TYR A 113 9.64 -7.64 -12.08
CA TYR A 113 10.53 -7.63 -13.25
C TYR A 113 10.78 -9.02 -13.84
N ALA A 114 10.87 -10.06 -13.00
CA ALA A 114 10.96 -11.43 -13.45
C ALA A 114 9.70 -11.87 -14.21
N ILE A 115 8.51 -11.47 -13.76
CA ILE A 115 7.25 -11.73 -14.48
C ILE A 115 7.26 -11.01 -15.83
N GLU A 116 7.63 -9.73 -15.88
CA GLU A 116 7.67 -8.95 -17.13
C GLU A 116 8.66 -9.56 -18.14
N ARG A 117 9.87 -9.93 -17.68
CA ARG A 117 10.93 -10.48 -18.54
C ARG A 117 10.65 -11.91 -19.01
N HIS A 118 9.96 -12.70 -18.19
CA HIS A 118 9.60 -14.09 -18.49
C HIS A 118 8.10 -14.29 -18.66
N GLN A 119 7.41 -13.26 -19.17
CA GLN A 119 5.95 -13.19 -19.23
C GLN A 119 5.34 -14.42 -19.90
N ALA A 120 5.84 -14.82 -21.07
CA ALA A 120 5.30 -15.96 -21.80
C ALA A 120 5.35 -17.27 -20.99
N ALA A 121 6.44 -17.52 -20.27
CA ALA A 121 6.60 -18.72 -19.45
C ALA A 121 5.73 -18.65 -18.19
N CYS A 122 5.71 -17.49 -17.52
CA CYS A 122 4.87 -17.25 -16.36
C CYS A 122 3.38 -17.40 -16.71
N ASP A 123 2.92 -16.76 -17.78
CA ASP A 123 1.52 -16.82 -18.20
C ASP A 123 1.08 -18.23 -18.57
N GLU A 124 1.94 -19.00 -19.25
CA GLU A 124 1.63 -20.37 -19.61
C GLU A 124 1.46 -21.27 -18.37
N ILE A 125 2.36 -21.16 -17.40
CA ILE A 125 2.25 -21.88 -16.12
C ILE A 125 1.02 -21.38 -15.34
N GLY A 126 0.78 -20.08 -15.34
CA GLY A 126 -0.36 -19.43 -14.68
C GLY A 126 -1.69 -19.94 -15.23
N ARG A 127 -1.82 -20.06 -16.56
CA ARG A 127 -3.02 -20.62 -17.21
C ARG A 127 -3.26 -22.06 -16.76
N ARG A 128 -2.22 -22.89 -16.75
CA ARG A 128 -2.32 -24.29 -16.27
C ARG A 128 -2.74 -24.36 -14.80
N MET A 129 -2.17 -23.49 -13.97
CA MET A 129 -2.52 -23.39 -12.55
C MET A 129 -4.00 -23.01 -12.35
N VAL A 130 -4.50 -21.98 -13.07
CA VAL A 130 -5.89 -21.53 -12.97
C VAL A 130 -6.87 -22.61 -13.43
N VAL A 131 -6.54 -23.33 -14.50
CA VAL A 131 -7.36 -24.46 -14.98
C VAL A 131 -7.40 -25.60 -13.95
N ALA A 132 -6.25 -25.95 -13.38
CA ALA A 132 -6.15 -27.03 -12.40
C ALA A 132 -6.84 -26.73 -11.06
N ARG A 133 -7.03 -25.45 -10.73
CA ARG A 133 -7.59 -24.99 -9.45
C ARG A 133 -8.89 -24.22 -9.66
N GLN A 134 -9.97 -24.98 -9.87
CA GLN A 134 -11.32 -24.43 -10.03
C GLN A 134 -11.79 -23.63 -8.80
N ASP A 135 -11.22 -23.86 -7.62
CA ASP A 135 -11.43 -23.10 -6.38
C ASP A 135 -10.83 -21.68 -6.44
N MET A 136 -9.95 -21.42 -7.41
CA MET A 136 -9.37 -20.10 -7.65
C MET A 136 -10.10 -19.28 -8.71
N LYS A 137 -11.17 -19.80 -9.34
CA LYS A 137 -12.00 -18.97 -10.23
C LYS A 137 -12.58 -17.80 -9.42
N PRO A 138 -12.36 -16.53 -9.83
CA PRO A 138 -12.99 -15.40 -9.19
C PRO A 138 -14.51 -15.60 -9.19
N ARG A 139 -15.12 -15.70 -8.01
CA ARG A 139 -16.59 -15.73 -7.88
C ARG A 139 -17.08 -14.30 -7.84
N GLY A 140 -17.70 -13.86 -8.93
CA GLY A 140 -18.23 -12.50 -9.09
C GLY A 140 -17.44 -11.68 -10.11
N ARG A 141 -18.11 -10.72 -10.75
CA ARG A 141 -17.45 -9.72 -11.59
C ARG A 141 -16.35 -9.06 -10.77
N ALA A 142 -15.10 -9.18 -11.21
CA ALA A 142 -14.05 -8.27 -10.78
C ALA A 142 -14.60 -6.85 -11.02
N SER A 143 -14.86 -6.10 -9.95
CA SER A 143 -15.12 -4.67 -10.07
C SER A 143 -13.88 -4.04 -10.69
N ASP A 144 -13.97 -3.28 -11.78
CA ASP A 144 -12.82 -2.72 -12.52
C ASP A 144 -12.03 -1.62 -11.75
N GLY A 145 -11.58 -1.95 -10.55
CA GLY A 145 -10.95 -1.03 -9.62
C GLY A 145 -9.79 -1.67 -8.85
N PRO A 146 -9.02 -0.84 -8.12
CA PRO A 146 -7.79 -1.26 -7.44
C PRO A 146 -8.00 -2.41 -6.44
N ASP A 147 -9.21 -2.56 -5.91
CA ASP A 147 -9.51 -3.65 -4.99
C ASP A 147 -9.70 -5.01 -5.70
N ALA A 148 -10.21 -5.04 -6.95
CA ALA A 148 -10.25 -6.30 -7.69
C ALA A 148 -8.85 -6.78 -8.09
N VAL A 149 -7.95 -5.87 -8.41
CA VAL A 149 -6.54 -6.19 -8.66
C VAL A 149 -5.91 -6.83 -7.41
N LYS A 150 -6.07 -6.22 -6.23
CA LYS A 150 -5.61 -6.82 -4.97
C LYS A 150 -6.26 -8.18 -4.74
N TYR A 151 -7.57 -8.30 -4.94
CA TYR A 151 -8.25 -9.57 -4.79
C TYR A 151 -7.61 -10.65 -5.68
N ALA A 152 -7.45 -10.35 -6.98
CA ALA A 152 -6.92 -11.27 -7.97
C ALA A 152 -5.46 -11.66 -7.69
N LEU A 153 -4.60 -10.71 -7.34
CA LEU A 153 -3.20 -10.97 -6.95
C LEU A 153 -3.10 -11.80 -5.66
N GLY A 154 -4.02 -11.62 -4.73
CA GLY A 154 -4.05 -12.38 -3.48
C GLY A 154 -4.59 -13.80 -3.59
N MET A 155 -5.34 -14.11 -4.65
CA MET A 155 -5.96 -15.42 -4.87
C MET A 155 -4.93 -16.57 -4.91
N PRO A 156 -3.86 -16.49 -5.74
CA PRO A 156 -2.82 -17.52 -5.75
C PRO A 156 -2.18 -17.76 -4.38
N LEU A 157 -1.80 -16.69 -3.67
CA LEU A 157 -1.19 -16.77 -2.34
C LEU A 157 -2.13 -17.46 -1.33
N TYR A 158 -3.42 -17.09 -1.35
CA TYR A 158 -4.44 -17.73 -0.52
C TYR A 158 -4.57 -19.23 -0.82
N GLY A 159 -4.53 -19.61 -2.10
CA GLY A 159 -4.55 -21.01 -2.54
C GLY A 159 -3.31 -21.81 -2.14
N TYR A 160 -2.21 -21.15 -1.79
CA TYR A 160 -1.03 -21.77 -1.17
C TYR A 160 -1.09 -21.81 0.36
N GLY A 161 -2.23 -21.43 0.96
CA GLY A 161 -2.46 -21.53 2.41
C GLY A 161 -2.17 -20.24 3.18
N LEU A 162 -1.67 -19.19 2.52
CA LEU A 162 -1.46 -17.91 3.19
C LEU A 162 -2.81 -17.27 3.56
N ARG A 163 -2.76 -16.41 4.58
CA ARG A 163 -3.92 -15.75 5.20
C ARG A 163 -3.55 -14.30 5.49
N TYR A 164 -4.54 -13.47 5.80
CA TYR A 164 -4.30 -12.05 6.11
C TYR A 164 -3.25 -11.85 7.22
N THR A 165 -3.17 -12.76 8.20
CA THR A 165 -2.18 -12.73 9.29
C THR A 165 -0.74 -12.85 8.79
N HIS A 166 -0.53 -13.43 7.62
CA HIS A 166 0.79 -13.61 7.02
C HIS A 166 1.22 -12.41 6.16
N ALA A 167 0.33 -11.45 5.87
CA ALA A 167 0.61 -10.38 4.90
C ALA A 167 1.81 -9.50 5.30
N SER A 168 1.90 -9.12 6.57
CA SER A 168 3.05 -8.36 7.08
C SER A 168 4.33 -9.19 7.00
N ALA A 169 4.34 -10.45 7.46
CA ALA A 169 5.53 -11.30 7.34
C ALA A 169 5.96 -11.53 5.88
N LEU A 170 4.99 -11.68 4.96
CA LEU A 170 5.24 -11.77 3.53
C LEU A 170 5.92 -10.50 2.98
N ALA A 171 5.44 -9.32 3.38
CA ALA A 171 6.10 -8.06 3.05
C ALA A 171 7.52 -8.00 3.65
N GLY A 172 7.68 -8.47 4.90
CA GLY A 172 8.95 -8.55 5.61
C GLY A 172 9.99 -9.40 4.92
N VAL A 173 9.60 -10.56 4.38
CA VAL A 173 10.50 -11.39 3.55
C VAL A 173 11.02 -10.61 2.35
N GLY A 174 10.17 -9.81 1.71
CA GLY A 174 10.57 -8.95 0.59
C GLY A 174 11.64 -7.92 0.95
N THR A 175 11.75 -7.54 2.23
CA THR A 175 12.75 -6.58 2.73
C THR A 175 14.12 -7.16 2.99
N LEU A 176 14.27 -8.48 2.98
CA LEU A 176 15.55 -9.13 3.24
C LEU A 176 16.56 -8.98 2.09
N GLY A 177 16.10 -8.56 0.91
CA GLY A 177 16.84 -8.65 -0.33
C GLY A 177 16.65 -10.01 -1.01
N MET A 178 16.95 -10.07 -2.31
CA MET A 178 16.66 -11.24 -3.13
C MET A 178 17.42 -12.50 -2.68
N SER A 179 18.74 -12.40 -2.50
CA SER A 179 19.57 -13.55 -2.12
C SER A 179 19.13 -14.19 -0.81
N VAL A 180 18.91 -13.38 0.24
CA VAL A 180 18.48 -13.86 1.56
C VAL A 180 17.07 -14.45 1.50
N MET A 181 16.17 -13.85 0.72
CA MET A 181 14.84 -14.43 0.50
C MET A 181 14.93 -15.82 -0.17
N LEU A 182 15.76 -15.96 -1.21
CA LEU A 182 15.95 -17.22 -1.93
C LEU A 182 16.59 -18.30 -1.06
N GLU A 183 17.61 -17.97 -0.28
CA GLU A 183 18.23 -18.89 0.68
C GLU A 183 17.21 -19.42 1.69
N ARG A 184 16.41 -18.53 2.27
CA ARG A 184 15.32 -18.90 3.19
C ARG A 184 14.27 -19.79 2.54
N LEU A 185 13.92 -19.53 1.27
CA LEU A 185 12.99 -20.38 0.53
C LEU A 185 13.60 -21.74 0.16
N ALA A 186 14.91 -21.77 -0.10
CA ALA A 186 15.67 -22.98 -0.39
C ALA A 186 15.78 -23.89 0.84
N SER A 187 15.93 -23.31 2.04
CA SER A 187 16.05 -24.06 3.30
C SER A 187 14.75 -24.76 3.74
N VAL A 188 13.63 -24.50 3.08
CA VAL A 188 12.37 -25.23 3.32
C VAL A 188 12.54 -26.68 2.88
N ALA A 189 12.62 -27.60 3.86
CA ALA A 189 12.73 -29.02 3.63
C ALA A 189 11.41 -29.60 3.06
N GLY A 190 11.51 -30.53 2.10
CA GLY A 190 10.39 -31.38 1.66
C GLY A 190 10.02 -31.31 0.18
N ARG A 191 8.93 -32.02 -0.17
CA ARG A 191 8.45 -32.28 -1.56
C ARG A 191 7.84 -31.06 -2.28
N ARG A 192 7.96 -29.84 -1.71
CA ARG A 192 7.37 -28.63 -2.30
C ARG A 192 8.26 -28.12 -3.43
N ARG A 193 7.85 -28.42 -4.66
CA ARG A 193 8.65 -28.12 -5.86
C ARG A 193 8.48 -26.69 -6.36
N THR A 194 7.42 -25.98 -5.99
CA THR A 194 7.10 -24.64 -6.52
C THR A 194 7.41 -23.53 -5.52
N LEU A 195 7.59 -22.29 -6.00
CA LEU A 195 7.78 -21.11 -5.14
C LEU A 195 6.63 -20.96 -4.12
N GLY A 196 5.39 -20.95 -4.60
CA GLY A 196 4.20 -20.79 -3.77
C GLY A 196 4.07 -21.88 -2.70
N GLY A 197 4.45 -23.11 -3.02
CA GLY A 197 4.45 -24.22 -2.07
C GLY A 197 5.47 -24.08 -0.94
N ARG A 198 6.46 -23.19 -1.08
CA ARG A 198 7.50 -22.91 -0.08
C ARG A 198 7.20 -21.69 0.78
N LEU A 199 6.44 -20.72 0.27
CA LEU A 199 6.22 -19.43 0.93
C LEU A 199 5.75 -19.55 2.38
N LEU A 200 4.67 -20.31 2.64
CA LEU A 200 4.11 -20.40 3.99
C LEU A 200 5.14 -20.93 5.01
N LEU A 201 5.80 -22.03 4.68
CA LEU A 201 6.82 -22.65 5.54
C LEU A 201 8.05 -21.74 5.69
N ALA A 202 8.39 -20.99 4.65
CA ALA A 202 9.47 -20.01 4.71
C ALA A 202 9.13 -18.81 5.61
N LEU A 203 7.87 -18.59 6.00
CA LEU A 203 7.50 -17.54 6.96
C LEU A 203 7.60 -18.01 8.41
N GLU A 204 7.49 -19.31 8.70
CA GLU A 204 7.38 -19.82 10.08
C GLU A 204 8.64 -19.52 10.93
N PRO A 205 9.87 -19.79 10.47
CA PRO A 205 11.06 -19.47 11.26
C PRO A 205 11.19 -17.95 11.41
N GLY A 206 11.25 -17.44 12.63
CA GLY A 206 11.37 -16.00 12.86
C GLY A 206 10.17 -15.18 12.34
N PHE A 207 8.97 -15.77 12.30
CA PHE A 207 7.75 -15.10 11.84
C PHE A 207 7.55 -13.71 12.47
N ALA A 208 7.74 -13.58 13.79
CA ALA A 208 7.57 -12.30 14.50
C ALA A 208 8.53 -11.21 14.02
N GLU A 209 9.77 -11.57 13.67
CA GLU A 209 10.75 -10.65 13.12
C GLU A 209 10.33 -10.18 11.72
N LEU A 210 9.91 -11.12 10.86
CA LEU A 210 9.41 -10.80 9.53
C LEU A 210 8.16 -9.93 9.58
N ASP A 211 7.23 -10.24 10.49
CA ASP A 211 6.04 -9.44 10.71
C ASP A 211 6.42 -8.00 11.05
N ARG A 212 7.31 -7.79 12.03
CA ARG A 212 7.78 -6.45 12.42
C ARG A 212 8.45 -5.71 11.26
N ARG A 213 9.37 -6.34 10.54
CA ARG A 213 10.04 -5.77 9.35
C ARG A 213 9.03 -5.36 8.29
N GLY A 214 8.05 -6.22 8.01
CA GLY A 214 7.02 -5.95 7.02
C GLY A 214 6.12 -4.78 7.41
N ARG A 215 5.72 -4.69 8.70
CA ARG A 215 4.95 -3.55 9.21
C ARG A 215 5.70 -2.25 9.03
N ARG A 216 6.96 -2.22 9.45
CA ARG A 216 7.84 -1.05 9.32
C ARG A 216 8.05 -0.66 7.85
N SER A 217 8.31 -1.62 6.98
CA SER A 217 8.51 -1.36 5.56
C SER A 217 7.25 -0.79 4.88
N ALA A 218 6.09 -1.34 5.21
CA ALA A 218 4.82 -0.83 4.75
C ALA A 218 4.52 0.58 5.27
N PHE A 219 4.85 0.82 6.54
CA PHE A 219 4.73 2.13 7.16
C PHE A 219 5.59 3.16 6.42
N ASN A 220 6.89 2.89 6.25
CA ASN A 220 7.82 3.82 5.61
C ASN A 220 7.40 4.13 4.17
N ARG A 221 7.01 3.12 3.38
CA ARG A 221 6.45 3.36 2.03
C ARG A 221 5.16 4.17 2.06
N GLY A 222 4.29 3.86 3.01
CA GLY A 222 3.03 4.56 3.21
C GLY A 222 3.21 6.02 3.61
N ALA A 223 4.21 6.32 4.44
CA ALA A 223 4.57 7.66 4.88
C ALA A 223 5.08 8.51 3.72
N VAL A 224 6.00 7.97 2.91
CA VAL A 224 6.50 8.65 1.69
C VAL A 224 5.35 8.92 0.72
N ALA A 225 4.57 7.90 0.36
CA ALA A 225 3.43 8.07 -0.55
C ALA A 225 2.33 8.99 0.02
N TYR A 226 2.25 9.14 1.34
CA TYR A 226 1.36 10.10 1.96
C TYR A 226 1.90 11.52 1.83
N ALA A 227 3.19 11.75 2.15
CA ALA A 227 3.85 13.03 1.98
C ALA A 227 3.75 13.54 0.53
N ASP A 228 4.04 12.69 -0.46
CA ASP A 228 3.94 13.04 -1.89
C ASP A 228 2.51 13.46 -2.28
N ARG A 229 1.49 12.75 -1.75
CA ARG A 229 0.08 13.09 -1.99
C ARG A 229 -0.32 14.40 -1.32
N CYS A 230 0.17 14.65 -0.12
CA CYS A 230 -0.05 15.93 0.56
C CYS A 230 0.57 17.08 -0.24
N GLU A 231 1.80 16.95 -0.73
CA GLU A 231 2.45 17.96 -1.57
C GLU A 231 1.72 18.16 -2.90
N THR A 232 1.33 17.08 -3.57
CA THR A 232 0.54 17.14 -4.82
C THR A 232 -0.80 17.84 -4.57
N PHE A 233 -1.48 17.51 -3.47
CA PHE A 233 -2.75 18.12 -3.11
C PHE A 233 -2.59 19.62 -2.80
N ALA A 234 -1.60 19.99 -1.99
CA ALA A 234 -1.31 21.39 -1.66
C ALA A 234 -0.97 22.21 -2.90
N THR A 235 -0.17 21.65 -3.81
CA THR A 235 0.16 22.29 -5.10
C THR A 235 -1.10 22.50 -5.95
N ARG A 236 -1.95 21.48 -6.06
CA ARG A 236 -3.22 21.58 -6.79
C ARG A 236 -4.17 22.60 -6.15
N GLU A 237 -4.24 22.64 -4.82
CA GLU A 237 -5.08 23.58 -4.09
C GLU A 237 -4.60 25.03 -4.27
N ALA A 238 -3.29 25.28 -4.21
CA ALA A 238 -2.72 26.60 -4.47
C ALA A 238 -2.92 27.06 -5.92
N ALA A 239 -2.91 26.13 -6.88
CA ALA A 239 -3.08 26.43 -8.31
C ALA A 239 -4.56 26.58 -8.74
N SER A 240 -5.52 26.20 -7.90
CA SER A 240 -6.94 26.19 -8.26
C SER A 240 -7.72 27.30 -7.56
N GLU A 241 -8.36 28.14 -8.35
CA GLU A 241 -9.36 29.10 -7.84
C GLU A 241 -10.68 28.40 -7.48
N ASP A 242 -10.95 27.24 -8.06
CA ASP A 242 -12.16 26.45 -7.80
C ASP A 242 -12.02 25.60 -6.53
N ARG A 243 -12.77 26.00 -5.50
CA ARG A 243 -12.86 25.28 -4.22
C ARG A 243 -14.18 24.52 -4.05
N SER A 244 -14.92 24.27 -5.13
CA SER A 244 -16.19 23.53 -5.11
C SER A 244 -16.08 22.14 -4.45
N TRP A 245 -14.90 21.51 -4.49
CA TRP A 245 -14.63 20.25 -3.81
C TRP A 245 -14.86 20.33 -2.29
N ARG A 246 -14.71 21.50 -1.66
CA ARG A 246 -14.92 21.69 -0.21
C ARG A 246 -16.38 21.53 0.16
N GLU A 247 -17.30 21.88 -0.72
CA GLU A 247 -18.74 21.77 -0.50
C GLU A 247 -19.31 20.38 -0.82
N ALA A 248 -18.52 19.52 -1.46
CA ALA A 248 -18.94 18.16 -1.77
C ALA A 248 -19.22 17.34 -0.50
N PRO A 249 -20.15 16.37 -0.51
CA PRO A 249 -20.40 15.51 0.64
C PRO A 249 -19.17 14.72 1.06
N VAL A 250 -18.98 14.52 2.38
CA VAL A 250 -17.85 13.74 2.91
C VAL A 250 -17.76 12.37 2.23
N THR A 251 -16.61 12.10 1.63
CA THR A 251 -16.33 10.83 0.95
C THR A 251 -16.17 9.68 1.95
N HIS A 252 -16.46 8.45 1.52
CA HIS A 252 -16.27 7.25 2.35
C HIS A 252 -14.82 7.11 2.90
N PRO A 253 -13.75 7.35 2.11
CA PRO A 253 -12.38 7.37 2.63
C PRO A 253 -12.15 8.44 3.71
N GLN A 254 -12.68 9.66 3.55
CA GLN A 254 -12.56 10.70 4.58
C GLN A 254 -13.26 10.30 5.87
N ARG A 255 -14.46 9.68 5.80
CA ARG A 255 -15.15 9.17 7.00
C ARG A 255 -14.31 8.14 7.74
N TRP A 256 -13.68 7.22 7.01
CA TRP A 256 -12.77 6.24 7.62
C TRP A 256 -11.55 6.88 8.26
N THR A 257 -10.93 7.85 7.59
CA THR A 257 -9.79 8.58 8.16
C THR A 257 -10.19 9.34 9.42
N MET A 258 -11.38 9.97 9.44
CA MET A 258 -11.89 10.64 10.64
C MET A 258 -12.14 9.65 11.78
N PHE A 259 -12.74 8.49 11.47
CA PHE A 259 -12.95 7.43 12.46
C PHE A 259 -11.63 6.92 13.05
N ASP A 260 -10.66 6.57 12.21
CA ASP A 260 -9.35 6.10 12.68
C ASP A 260 -8.62 7.16 13.52
N THR A 261 -8.74 8.44 13.14
CA THR A 261 -8.15 9.57 13.88
C THR A 261 -8.84 9.75 15.24
N ALA A 262 -10.18 9.72 15.28
CA ALA A 262 -10.94 9.87 16.51
C ALA A 262 -10.66 8.74 17.51
N VAL A 263 -10.62 7.48 17.03
CA VAL A 263 -10.28 6.31 17.85
C VAL A 263 -8.85 6.40 18.38
N ALA A 264 -7.88 6.81 17.56
CA ALA A 264 -6.48 6.91 17.98
C ALA A 264 -6.25 8.01 19.04
N LEU A 265 -6.99 9.12 18.99
CA LEU A 265 -6.90 10.20 19.98
C LEU A 265 -7.82 10.03 21.18
N GLY A 266 -8.73 9.04 21.15
CA GLY A 266 -9.76 8.89 22.18
C GLY A 266 -10.75 10.05 22.23
N ILE A 267 -11.02 10.70 21.09
CA ILE A 267 -11.94 11.84 20.98
C ILE A 267 -13.25 11.44 20.28
N ALA A 268 -14.27 12.29 20.40
CA ALA A 268 -15.53 12.07 19.70
C ALA A 268 -15.37 12.18 18.18
N LEU A 269 -16.03 11.27 17.45
CA LEU A 269 -16.10 11.34 15.99
C LEU A 269 -16.93 12.58 15.57
N PRO A 270 -16.42 13.44 14.67
CA PRO A 270 -17.14 14.64 14.25
C PRO A 270 -18.33 14.31 13.34
N THR A 271 -19.30 15.23 13.27
CA THR A 271 -20.45 15.17 12.36
C THR A 271 -20.27 16.04 11.12
N CYS A 272 -19.07 16.00 10.50
CA CYS A 272 -18.78 16.74 9.26
C CYS A 272 -19.72 16.31 8.13
N ARG A 273 -20.27 17.27 7.40
CA ARG A 273 -21.17 17.08 6.26
C ARG A 273 -20.47 17.27 4.93
N THR A 274 -19.45 18.13 4.90
CA THR A 274 -18.71 18.45 3.67
C THR A 274 -17.24 18.01 3.72
N CYS A 275 -16.65 17.80 2.55
CA CYS A 275 -15.25 17.48 2.39
C CYS A 275 -14.32 18.53 3.01
N GLY A 276 -14.71 19.82 2.94
CA GLY A 276 -13.96 20.92 3.55
C GLY A 276 -13.95 20.83 5.07
N GLU A 277 -15.12 20.65 5.70
CA GLU A 277 -15.22 20.46 7.16
C GLU A 277 -14.42 19.23 7.63
N ALA A 278 -14.49 18.14 6.87
CA ALA A 278 -13.73 16.93 7.16
C ALA A 278 -12.21 17.17 7.01
N ALA A 279 -11.78 17.91 5.99
CA ALA A 279 -10.38 18.25 5.79
C ALA A 279 -9.83 19.13 6.93
N ASP A 280 -10.57 20.17 7.33
CA ASP A 280 -10.17 21.08 8.40
C ASP A 280 -10.11 20.35 9.75
N TRP A 281 -11.09 19.49 10.04
CA TRP A 281 -11.08 18.67 11.26
C TRP A 281 -9.91 17.70 11.27
N LEU A 282 -9.65 17.01 10.14
CA LEU A 282 -8.52 16.11 10.01
C LEU A 282 -7.19 16.85 10.18
N GLU A 283 -7.05 18.04 9.60
CA GLU A 283 -5.85 18.87 9.75
C GLU A 283 -5.63 19.27 11.22
N ALA A 284 -6.67 19.80 11.88
CA ALA A 284 -6.61 20.23 13.28
C ALA A 284 -6.27 19.09 14.24
N ASN A 285 -6.68 17.86 13.92
CA ASN A 285 -6.44 16.67 14.75
C ASN A 285 -5.27 15.81 14.24
N GLY A 286 -4.47 16.30 13.29
CA GLY A 286 -3.31 15.58 12.76
C GLY A 286 -3.68 14.40 11.88
N ALA A 287 -4.15 14.70 10.67
CA ALA A 287 -4.59 13.72 9.68
C ALA A 287 -3.60 12.56 9.53
N ILE A 288 -4.12 11.32 9.57
CA ILE A 288 -3.33 10.10 9.42
C ILE A 288 -2.20 10.03 10.47
N LEU A 289 -2.58 10.17 11.74
CA LEU A 289 -1.72 10.13 12.94
C LEU A 289 -0.61 9.09 12.90
N LYS A 290 -0.88 7.92 12.30
CA LYS A 290 0.14 6.89 12.13
C LYS A 290 1.42 7.45 11.49
N TYR A 291 1.34 8.28 10.46
CA TYR A 291 2.53 8.80 9.76
C TYR A 291 3.16 10.02 10.43
N ARG A 292 2.49 10.64 11.41
CA ARG A 292 3.00 11.79 12.14
C ARG A 292 3.71 11.30 13.41
N GLN A 293 4.89 10.71 13.30
CA GLN A 293 5.66 10.37 14.50
C GLN A 293 6.30 11.63 15.11
N GLY A 294 5.81 11.99 16.30
CA GLY A 294 6.29 13.10 17.12
C GLY A 294 5.43 13.44 18.35
N GLY A 295 4.26 12.81 18.54
CA GLY A 295 3.46 12.98 19.77
C GLY A 295 3.64 11.80 20.70
N LYS A 296 4.29 12.03 21.85
CA LYS A 296 4.14 11.18 23.04
C LYS A 296 2.69 11.13 23.49
#